data_AF-A0A8S2UJD1-F1
#
_entry.id   AF-A0A8S2UJD1-F1
#
_cell.length_a   1.000
_cell.length_b   1.000
_cell.length_c   1.000
_cell.angle_alpha   90.00
_cell.angle_beta   90.00
_cell.angle_gamma   90.00
#
_symmetry.space_group_name_H-M   'P 1'
#
loop_
_entity.id
_entity.type
_entity.pdbx_description
1 polymer ?
#
loop_
_entity_poly.entity_id
_entity_poly.type
_entity_poly.pdbx_seq_one_letter_code
_entity_poly.pdbx_strand_id
1 'polypeptide(L)'
;LLLASSSCESTCYLDTAAIDGETNLKQKSIPSCFLNYTKSEEASFELQCDPPNDDIYHFCGRVILSSGSHVYPCDNNNILLRGCVLRITDYVDGLIVYA
;
A
#
# COMPACT_ATOMS: atom_id res chain seq x y z
N LEU A 1 -3.82 2.08 -0.26
CA LEU A 1 -2.71 1.62 0.59
C LEU A 1 -2.82 0.11 0.76
N LEU A 2 -1.74 -0.63 0.51
CA LEU A 2 -1.69 -2.08 0.69
C LEU A 2 -1.57 -2.42 2.19
N LEU A 3 -2.49 -3.22 2.73
CA LEU A 3 -2.52 -3.62 4.15
C LEU A 3 -2.13 -5.08 4.34
N ALA A 4 -2.62 -5.96 3.48
CA ALA A 4 -2.25 -7.37 3.46
C ALA A 4 -2.20 -7.90 2.01
N SER A 5 -1.47 -8.99 1.82
CA SER A 5 -1.36 -9.70 0.55
C SER A 5 -1.53 -11.19 0.78
N SER A 6 -2.07 -11.91 -0.21
CA SER A 6 -2.10 -13.37 -0.18
C SER A 6 -0.72 -14.02 -0.31
N SER A 7 0.30 -13.25 -0.72
CA SER A 7 1.69 -13.70 -0.80
C SER A 7 2.32 -13.89 0.58
N CYS A 8 3.12 -14.94 0.76
CA CYS A 8 3.88 -15.20 1.99
C CYS A 8 4.92 -14.11 2.30
N GLU A 9 5.35 -13.35 1.30
CA GLU A 9 6.35 -12.29 1.43
C GLU A 9 5.74 -10.93 1.83
N SER A 10 4.41 -10.84 2.02
CA SER A 10 3.72 -9.57 2.28
C SER A 10 3.92 -8.52 1.16
N THR A 11 4.12 -9.01 -0.06
CA THR A 11 4.29 -8.21 -1.28
C THR A 11 3.22 -8.55 -2.30
N CYS A 12 3.01 -7.67 -3.28
CA CYS A 12 2.20 -7.95 -4.45
C CYS A 12 2.85 -7.39 -5.72
N TYR A 13 2.42 -7.90 -6.88
CA TYR A 13 2.94 -7.46 -8.17
C TYR A 13 1.82 -6.84 -9.00
N LEU A 14 2.12 -5.66 -9.55
CA LEU A 14 1.18 -4.89 -10.35
C LEU A 14 1.70 -4.73 -11.78
N ASP A 15 0.77 -4.86 -12.72
CA ASP A 15 0.93 -4.43 -14.10
C ASP A 15 0.43 -2.99 -14.21
N THR A 16 1.31 -2.08 -14.65
CA THR A 16 1.06 -0.63 -14.76
C THR A 16 0.95 -0.15 -16.20
N ALA A 17 0.91 -1.05 -17.19
CA ALA A 17 0.93 -0.69 -18.61
C ALA A 17 -0.21 0.27 -19.02
N ALA A 18 -1.34 0.23 -18.31
CA ALA A 18 -2.46 1.14 -18.55
C ALA A 18 -2.24 2.58 -18.05
N ILE A 19 -1.27 2.81 -17.17
CA ILE A 19 -0.97 4.10 -16.55
C ILE A 19 0.24 4.75 -17.25
N ASP A 20 1.35 4.03 -17.35
CA ASP A 20 2.64 4.57 -17.83
C ASP A 20 3.21 3.83 -19.05
N GLY A 21 2.55 2.76 -19.52
CA GLY A 21 3.03 1.97 -20.65
C GLY A 21 4.20 1.04 -20.32
N GLU A 22 4.60 0.93 -19.04
CA GLU A 22 5.64 0.00 -18.64
C GLU A 22 5.13 -1.45 -18.64
N THR A 23 5.89 -2.36 -19.27
CA THR A 23 5.53 -3.79 -19.34
C THR A 23 6.04 -4.59 -18.13
N ASN A 24 6.92 -4.00 -17.33
CA ASN A 24 7.52 -4.67 -16.19
C ASN A 24 6.56 -4.63 -15.00
N LEU A 25 6.44 -5.76 -14.30
CA LEU A 25 5.67 -5.81 -13.08
C LEU A 25 6.35 -4.96 -12.00
N LYS A 26 5.55 -4.14 -11.31
CA LYS A 26 5.98 -3.34 -10.17
C LYS A 26 5.65 -4.08 -8.89
N GLN A 27 6.69 -4.38 -8.11
CA GLN A 27 6.52 -4.96 -6.79
C GLN A 27 6.09 -3.86 -5.80
N LYS A 28 5.08 -4.16 -5.00
CA LYS A 28 4.60 -3.32 -3.89
C LYS A 28 4.65 -4.13 -2.60
N SER A 29 4.82 -3.46 -1.47
CA SER A 29 4.95 -4.11 -0.16
C SER A 29 4.04 -3.44 0.87
N ILE A 30 3.59 -4.21 1.85
CA ILE A 30 2.84 -3.63 2.97
C ILE A 30 3.77 -2.69 3.77
N PRO A 31 3.25 -1.61 4.36
CA PRO A 31 3.97 -0.82 5.34
C PRO A 31 4.48 -1.70 6.48
N SER A 32 5.67 -1.36 7.00
CA SER A 32 6.35 -2.18 8.02
C SER A 32 5.57 -2.34 9.33
N CYS A 33 4.67 -1.40 9.64
CA CYS A 33 3.76 -1.51 10.78
C CYS A 33 2.79 -2.69 10.70
N PHE A 34 2.43 -3.13 9.49
CA PHE A 34 1.45 -4.21 9.29
C PHE A 34 2.08 -5.61 9.24
N LEU A 35 3.41 -5.73 9.09
CA LEU A 35 4.11 -7.03 9.04
C LEU A 35 3.92 -7.86 10.31
N ASN A 36 3.95 -7.21 11.47
CA ASN A 36 3.78 -7.87 12.77
C ASN A 36 2.34 -7.79 13.29
N TYR A 37 1.45 -7.13 12.53
CA TYR A 37 0.09 -6.89 12.95
C TYR A 37 -0.74 -8.14 12.66
N THR A 38 -0.94 -8.97 13.69
CA THR A 38 -1.78 -10.15 13.57
C THR A 38 -3.24 -9.69 13.48
N LYS A 39 -4.03 -10.27 12.55
CA LYS A 39 -5.46 -10.00 12.29
C LYS A 39 -6.40 -10.00 13.53
N SER A 40 -5.87 -10.29 14.72
CA SER A 40 -6.61 -10.48 15.97
C SER A 40 -6.82 -9.20 16.79
N GLU A 41 -6.11 -8.10 16.49
CA GLU A 41 -6.34 -6.82 17.17
C GLU A 41 -7.04 -5.87 16.20
N GLU A 42 -8.12 -5.24 16.63
CA GLU A 42 -8.75 -4.16 15.88
C GLU A 42 -7.75 -3.00 15.80
N ALA A 43 -6.95 -3.00 14.72
CA ALA A 43 -5.91 -2.01 14.47
C ALA A 43 -6.54 -0.63 14.32
N SER A 44 -6.58 0.12 15.42
CA SER A 44 -6.86 1.55 15.35
C SER A 44 -5.60 2.25 14.88
N PHE A 45 -5.67 2.86 13.71
CA PHE A 45 -4.60 3.63 13.11
C PHE A 45 -5.14 4.85 12.37
N GLU A 46 -4.31 5.88 12.26
CA GLU A 46 -4.58 7.05 11.45
C GLU A 46 -3.60 7.10 10.27
N LEU A 47 -4.12 7.35 9.07
CA LEU A 47 -3.30 7.63 7.89
C LEU A 47 -3.29 9.14 7.65
N GLN A 48 -2.10 9.73 7.65
CA GLN A 48 -1.88 11.10 7.18
C GLN A 48 -1.06 11.04 5.90
N CYS A 49 -1.52 11.68 4.83
CA CYS A 49 -0.83 11.69 3.55
C CYS A 49 -1.00 13.03 2.84
N ASP A 50 -0.17 13.24 1.83
CA ASP A 50 -0.27 14.41 0.98
C ASP A 50 -1.61 14.45 0.20
N PRO A 51 -2.07 15.65 -0.18
CA PRO A 51 -3.21 15.80 -1.08
C PRO A 51 -3.02 15.01 -2.39
N PRO A 52 -4.12 14.63 -3.07
CA PRO A 52 -4.02 13.99 -4.38
C PRO A 52 -3.26 14.90 -5.36
N ASN A 53 -2.35 14.29 -6.12
CA ASN A 53 -1.50 14.97 -7.10
C ASN A 53 -1.39 14.10 -8.37
N ASP A 54 -0.95 14.70 -9.48
CA ASP A 54 -0.88 14.04 -10.80
C ASP A 54 0.42 13.23 -11.02
N ASP A 55 1.36 13.25 -10.08
CA ASP A 55 2.60 12.49 -10.17
C ASP A 55 2.38 11.07 -9.65
N ILE A 56 2.17 10.14 -10.59
CA ILE A 56 1.96 8.71 -10.32
C ILE A 56 3.15 8.02 -9.62
N TYR A 57 4.32 8.66 -9.59
CA TYR A 57 5.50 8.14 -8.89
C TYR A 57 5.67 8.73 -7.50
N HIS A 58 4.84 9.71 -7.12
CA HIS A 58 4.93 10.41 -5.86
C HIS A 58 3.74 10.08 -4.94
N PHE A 59 4.06 9.44 -3.82
CA PHE A 59 3.17 9.33 -2.68
C PHE A 59 4.01 9.49 -1.42
N CYS A 60 3.54 10.37 -0.52
CA CYS A 60 4.13 10.55 0.79
C CYS A 60 3.02 10.50 1.83
N GLY A 61 3.18 9.61 2.81
CA GLY A 61 2.27 9.49 3.92
C GLY A 61 2.93 8.86 5.13
N ARG A 62 2.14 8.74 6.19
CA ARG A 62 2.54 8.09 7.43
C ARG A 62 1.35 7.47 8.13
N VAL A 63 1.56 6.28 8.66
CA VAL A 63 0.60 5.57 9.51
C VAL A 63 0.98 5.80 10.96
N ILE A 64 0.00 6.18 11.78
CA ILE A 64 0.14 6.42 13.21
C ILE A 64 -0.70 5.38 13.95
N LEU A 65 -0.05 4.50 14.71
CA LEU A 65 -0.74 3.46 15.48
C LEU A 65 -1.26 4.01 16.81
N SER A 66 -2.48 3.62 17.21
CA SER A 66 -3.08 4.05 18.48
C SER A 66 -2.39 3.49 19.72
N SER A 67 -1.54 2.46 19.59
CA SER A 67 -0.79 1.84 20.70
C SER A 67 0.31 2.73 21.29
N GLY A 68 0.56 3.90 20.72
CA GLY A 68 1.38 4.95 21.33
C GLY A 68 2.64 5.27 20.53
N SER A 69 2.58 6.40 19.81
CA SER A 69 3.70 7.18 19.23
C SER A 69 4.53 6.60 18.09
N HIS A 70 4.30 5.37 17.63
CA HIS A 70 5.03 4.85 16.47
C HIS A 70 4.42 5.36 15.16
N VAL A 71 5.20 6.19 14.46
CA VAL A 71 4.90 6.75 13.14
C VAL A 71 5.70 5.98 12.10
N TYR A 72 5.01 5.43 11.10
CA TYR A 72 5.62 4.65 10.04
C TYR A 72 5.44 5.36 8.70
N PRO A 73 6.52 5.71 7.98
CA PRO A 73 6.40 6.34 6.67
C PRO A 73 5.77 5.36 5.67
N CYS A 74 5.03 5.92 4.73
CA CYS A 74 4.50 5.23 3.57
C CYS A 74 4.89 6.00 2.33
N ASP A 75 5.35 5.28 1.32
CA ASP A 75 5.78 5.84 0.05
C ASP A 75 5.08 5.16 -1.13
N ASN A 76 5.50 5.47 -2.34
CA ASN A 76 4.92 4.90 -3.55
C ASN A 76 4.96 3.36 -3.57
N ASN A 77 5.87 2.70 -2.86
CA ASN A 77 5.92 1.24 -2.78
C ASN A 77 4.77 0.63 -1.97
N ASN A 78 4.05 1.43 -1.19
CA ASN A 78 2.94 0.97 -0.36
C ASN A 78 1.56 1.27 -0.96
N ILE A 79 1.47 2.08 -2.02
CA ILE A 79 0.20 2.45 -2.65
C ILE A 79 -0.04 1.66 -3.94
N LEU A 80 -1.31 1.33 -4.17
CA LEU A 80 -1.81 0.72 -5.40
C LEU A 80 -2.63 1.81 -6.11
N LEU A 81 -2.29 2.12 -7.35
CA LEU A 81 -2.99 3.13 -8.13
C LEU A 81 -4.17 2.51 -8.89
N ARG A 82 -5.19 3.34 -9.14
CA ARG A 82 -6.29 2.97 -10.02
C ARG A 82 -5.76 2.74 -11.43
N GLY A 83 -6.17 1.65 -12.05
CA GLY A 83 -5.72 1.28 -13.40
C GLY A 83 -4.60 0.23 -13.40
N CYS A 84 -3.95 -0.01 -12.26
CA CYS A 84 -3.07 -1.16 -12.12
C CYS A 84 -3.87 -2.47 -12.13
N VAL A 85 -3.26 -3.54 -12.65
CA VAL A 85 -3.83 -4.89 -12.60
C VAL A 85 -2.97 -5.78 -11.70
N LEU A 86 -3.61 -6.44 -10.73
CA LEU A 86 -2.93 -7.40 -9.86
C LEU A 86 -2.48 -8.63 -10.68
N ARG A 87 -1.22 -9.04 -10.48
CA ARG A 87 -0.60 -10.21 -11.13
C ARG A 87 0.11 -11.04 -10.08
N ILE A 88 0.20 -12.36 -10.28
CA ILE A 88 0.94 -13.32 -9.43
C ILE A 88 0.36 -13.48 -8.01
N THR A 89 -0.35 -12.48 -7.49
CA THR A 89 -1.04 -12.45 -6.22
C THR A 89 -2.54 -12.61 -6.44
N ASP A 90 -3.21 -13.47 -5.67
CA ASP A 90 -4.63 -13.77 -5.85
C ASP A 90 -5.52 -12.63 -5.35
N TYR A 91 -5.21 -12.11 -4.16
CA TYR A 91 -5.96 -11.01 -3.54
C TYR A 91 -5.06 -10.17 -2.64
N VAL A 92 -5.52 -8.96 -2.38
CA VAL A 92 -4.92 -8.03 -1.43
C VAL A 92 -6.01 -7.38 -0.60
N ASP A 93 -5.71 -7.12 0.66
CA ASP A 93 -6.53 -6.27 1.52
C ASP A 93 -5.92 -4.86 1.50
N GLY A 94 -6.74 -3.84 1.30
CA GLY A 94 -6.26 -2.46 1.15
C GLY A 94 -7.22 -1.40 1.67
N LEU A 95 -6.65 -0.25 2.02
CA LEU A 95 -7.38 0.96 2.40
C LEU A 95 -7.50 1.90 1.20
N ILE A 96 -8.71 2.40 0.94
CA ILE A 96 -8.95 3.45 -0.05
C ILE A 96 -8.51 4.79 0.55
N VAL A 97 -7.57 5.47 -0.12
CA VAL A 97 -6.95 6.72 0.35
C VAL A 97 -7.54 7.94 -0.37
N TYR A 98 -7.76 7.81 -1.68
CA TYR A 98 -8.34 8.84 -2.54
C TYR A 98 -9.59 8.27 -3.22
N ALA A 99 -10.71 8.99 -3.18
CA ALA A 99 -12.00 8.60 -3.74
C ALA A 99 -12.68 9.77 -4.44
#